data_AF-D8PV59-F1
#
_entry.id   AF-D8PV59-F1
#
_cell.length_a   1.000
_cell.length_b   1.000
_cell.length_c   1.000
_cell.angle_alpha   90.00
_cell.angle_beta   90.00
_cell.angle_gamma   90.00
#
_symmetry.space_group_name_H-M   'P 1'
#
loop_
_entity.id
_entity.type
_entity.pdbx_description
1 polymer ?
#
loop_
_entity_poly.entity_id
_entity_poly.type
_entity_poly.pdbx_seq_one_letter_code
_entity_poly.pdbx_strand_id
1 'polypeptide(L)'
;LRVLSELVEAARQSYSEVSLPHVIIHVAESMNPDYPWMSTKRKVRRALDTIILPDGLLSSLVREVQDFMDEETERWFTSVGIPYRRGILLHGPPGTGKTSTIYALAGELNLEIYSLSLSNNFVNDSFLQRAASSVPKHSILLIEDIDCAFSREEQGSSGTQNQASPPIMTLYGMAGSGQSQVTLSGLLNVIDGVGSEEGRLFFCTTNHIDRLDPALLRPGRIDRKIEYGLSTRAQTEALFHRFFPATRSMLPTSDSTCPAPPPPGSRLASLASRFAALVPEAEFSTAELQGFLLSCKTDPERAAADVGAWVAEEMRVRTAKRQQDMQKRQQ
;
A
#
# COMPACT_ATOMS: atom_id res chain seq x y z
N LEU A 1 37.67 21.57 -7.09
CA LEU A 1 37.00 20.28 -7.40
C LEU A 1 37.04 19.31 -6.23
N ARG A 2 38.20 18.98 -5.62
CA ARG A 2 38.27 18.12 -4.41
C ARG A 2 37.40 18.60 -3.23
N VAL A 3 37.48 19.88 -2.86
CA VAL A 3 36.70 20.45 -1.74
C VAL A 3 35.18 20.36 -1.96
N LEU A 4 34.70 20.50 -3.21
CA LEU A 4 33.28 20.33 -3.53
C LEU A 4 32.86 18.86 -3.48
N SER A 5 33.72 17.95 -3.91
CA SER A 5 33.47 16.50 -3.79
C SER A 5 33.39 16.07 -2.33
N GLU A 6 34.32 16.55 -1.49
CA GLU A 6 34.33 16.28 -0.05
C GLU A 6 33.09 16.87 0.64
N LEU A 7 32.66 18.07 0.25
CA LEU A 7 31.42 18.67 0.76
C LEU A 7 30.18 17.85 0.38
N VAL A 8 30.08 17.43 -0.89
CA VAL A 8 28.96 16.61 -1.36
C VAL A 8 28.95 15.25 -0.68
N GLU A 9 30.11 14.64 -0.47
CA GLU A 9 30.22 13.35 0.19
C GLU A 9 29.92 13.42 1.69
N ALA A 10 30.40 14.47 2.37
CA ALA A 10 30.03 14.75 3.76
C ALA A 10 28.53 15.06 3.91
N ALA A 11 27.95 15.82 2.97
CA ALA A 11 26.51 16.10 2.93
C ALA A 11 25.71 14.82 2.69
N ARG A 12 26.17 13.92 1.81
CA ARG A 12 25.55 12.61 1.56
C ARG A 12 25.61 11.72 2.79
N GLN A 13 26.76 11.62 3.45
CA GLN A 13 26.91 10.83 4.69
C GLN A 13 26.02 11.39 5.81
N SER A 14 26.04 12.71 6.02
CA SER A 14 25.18 13.37 7.01
C SER A 14 23.70 13.17 6.70
N TYR A 15 23.32 13.24 5.42
CA TYR A 15 21.96 12.94 4.97
C TYR A 15 21.59 11.50 5.30
N SER A 16 22.44 10.53 4.95
CA SER A 16 22.22 9.12 5.27
C SER A 16 22.08 8.88 6.77
N GLU A 17 22.96 9.42 7.61
CA GLU A 17 22.87 9.24 9.07
C GLU A 17 21.56 9.78 9.66
N VAL A 18 21.09 10.92 9.15
CA VAL A 18 19.84 11.55 9.60
C VAL A 18 18.60 10.90 8.98
N SER A 19 18.71 10.37 7.76
CA SER A 19 17.61 9.76 7.02
C SER A 19 17.41 8.29 7.36
N LEU A 20 18.44 7.52 7.72
CA LEU A 20 18.37 6.09 8.08
C LEU A 20 17.25 5.72 9.08
N PRO A 21 16.94 6.50 10.13
CA PRO A 21 15.83 6.18 11.03
C PRO A 21 14.44 6.48 10.43
N HIS A 22 14.37 7.10 9.26
CA HIS A 22 13.14 7.58 8.63
C HIS A 22 12.97 7.05 7.21
N VAL A 23 11.72 6.85 6.82
CA VAL A 23 11.34 6.70 5.42
C VAL A 23 10.88 8.06 4.92
N ILE A 24 11.44 8.46 3.79
CA ILE A 24 11.11 9.71 3.12
C ILE A 24 10.00 9.41 2.11
N ILE A 25 8.88 10.11 2.25
CA ILE A 25 7.72 9.99 1.38
C ILE A 25 7.49 11.31 0.68
N HIS A 26 7.58 11.33 -0.63
CA HIS A 26 7.21 12.44 -1.50
C HIS A 26 5.77 12.23 -1.96
N VAL A 27 4.88 13.18 -1.64
CA VAL A 27 3.49 13.14 -2.06
C VAL A 27 3.28 14.15 -3.19
N ALA A 28 2.60 13.72 -4.25
CA ALA A 28 2.27 14.58 -5.38
C ALA A 28 1.30 15.70 -4.96
N GLU A 29 1.62 16.96 -5.28
CA GLU A 29 0.76 18.12 -4.99
C GLU A 29 0.49 18.98 -6.23
N SER A 30 -0.67 19.67 -6.23
CA SER A 30 -1.12 20.52 -7.34
C SER A 30 -0.39 21.87 -7.44
N MET A 31 0.31 22.29 -6.38
CA MET A 31 0.77 23.68 -6.26
C MET A 31 1.84 24.06 -7.28
N ASN A 32 2.64 23.08 -7.72
CA ASN A 32 3.66 23.32 -8.73
C ASN A 32 3.68 22.20 -9.78
N PRO A 33 3.14 22.44 -10.99
CA PRO A 33 3.12 21.45 -12.05
C PRO A 33 4.51 21.00 -12.53
N ASP A 34 5.54 21.81 -12.31
CA ASP A 34 6.90 21.52 -12.78
C ASP A 34 7.73 20.73 -11.74
N TYR A 35 7.32 20.79 -10.47
CA TYR A 35 7.92 20.02 -9.38
C TYR A 35 6.82 19.25 -8.63
N PRO A 36 6.40 18.09 -9.13
CA PRO A 36 5.26 17.36 -8.57
C PRO A 36 5.52 16.87 -7.14
N TRP A 37 6.77 16.67 -6.76
CA TRP A 37 7.20 15.99 -5.53
C TRP A 37 7.57 16.92 -4.36
N MET A 38 6.87 18.05 -4.19
CA MET A 38 7.23 19.06 -3.19
C MET A 38 6.89 18.68 -1.74
N SER A 39 5.95 17.75 -1.54
CA SER A 39 5.47 17.38 -0.20
C SER A 39 6.28 16.24 0.38
N THR A 40 7.37 16.56 1.06
CA THR A 40 8.21 15.55 1.71
C THR A 40 7.79 15.33 3.16
N LYS A 41 7.29 14.12 3.45
CA LYS A 41 6.98 13.67 4.80
C LYS A 41 8.07 12.71 5.27
N ARG A 42 8.58 12.95 6.48
CA ARG A 42 9.48 12.02 7.18
C ARG A 42 8.66 11.22 8.17
N LYS A 43 8.68 9.90 8.05
CA LYS A 43 8.03 8.99 8.99
C LYS A 43 9.07 8.03 9.55
N VAL A 44 8.95 7.66 10.82
CA VAL A 44 9.88 6.73 11.47
C VAL A 44 9.77 5.34 10.84
N ARG A 45 10.92 4.75 10.51
CA ARG A 45 11.01 3.41 9.93
C ARG A 45 10.14 2.41 10.71
N ARG A 46 9.28 1.72 9.99
CA ARG A 46 8.48 0.62 10.52
C ARG A 46 9.23 -0.68 10.27
N ALA A 47 9.56 -1.39 11.34
CA ALA A 47 10.23 -2.69 11.22
C ALA A 47 9.31 -3.72 10.53
N LEU A 48 9.88 -4.59 9.69
CA LEU A 48 9.14 -5.56 8.88
C LEU A 48 8.35 -6.57 9.72
N ASP A 49 8.88 -6.92 10.89
CA ASP A 49 8.25 -7.78 11.90
C ASP A 49 6.91 -7.24 12.42
N THR A 50 6.63 -5.94 12.21
CA THR A 50 5.36 -5.31 12.59
C THR A 50 4.20 -5.68 11.70
N ILE A 51 4.46 -6.33 10.57
CA ILE A 51 3.48 -6.67 9.56
C ILE A 51 3.34 -8.17 9.54
N ILE A 52 2.14 -8.62 9.87
CA ILE A 52 1.85 -10.03 10.07
C ILE A 52 1.19 -10.55 8.80
N LEU A 53 2.00 -11.14 7.93
CA LEU A 53 1.60 -11.77 6.68
C LEU A 53 1.86 -13.27 6.76
N PRO A 54 1.26 -14.07 5.85
CA PRO A 54 1.59 -15.49 5.74
C PRO A 54 3.11 -15.73 5.67
N ASP A 55 3.55 -16.81 6.31
CA ASP A 55 4.98 -17.11 6.49
C ASP A 55 5.73 -17.13 5.15
N GLY A 56 6.89 -16.46 5.14
CA GLY A 56 7.77 -16.41 3.97
C GLY A 56 7.36 -15.41 2.88
N LEU A 57 6.15 -14.87 2.88
CA LEU A 57 5.70 -13.91 1.86
C LEU A 57 6.53 -12.62 1.91
N LEU A 58 6.70 -12.05 3.10
CA LEU A 58 7.44 -10.80 3.28
C LEU A 58 8.92 -10.99 2.97
N SER A 59 9.53 -12.09 3.43
CA SER A 59 10.92 -12.42 3.12
C SER A 59 11.14 -12.64 1.62
N SER A 60 10.20 -13.28 0.93
CA SER A 60 10.24 -13.44 -0.53
C SER A 60 10.17 -12.09 -1.23
N LEU A 61 9.30 -11.18 -0.79
CA LEU A 61 9.16 -9.85 -1.37
C LEU A 61 10.41 -9.00 -1.15
N VAL A 62 10.99 -9.04 0.06
CA VAL A 62 12.23 -8.33 0.39
C VAL A 62 13.37 -8.82 -0.51
N ARG A 63 13.54 -10.14 -0.62
CA ARG A 63 14.57 -10.73 -1.48
C ARG A 63 14.36 -10.38 -2.95
N GLU A 64 13.13 -10.42 -3.43
CA GLU A 64 12.79 -10.06 -4.81
C GLU A 64 13.13 -8.61 -5.11
N VAL A 65 12.85 -7.69 -4.18
CA VAL A 65 13.20 -6.29 -4.36
C VAL A 65 14.71 -6.05 -4.23
N GLN A 66 15.39 -6.73 -3.31
CA GLN A 66 16.85 -6.68 -3.20
C GLN A 66 17.54 -7.15 -4.48
N ASP A 67 17.10 -8.29 -5.02
CA ASP A 67 17.60 -8.87 -6.27
C ASP A 67 17.36 -7.93 -7.45
N PHE A 68 16.17 -7.33 -7.53
CA PHE A 68 15.89 -6.32 -8.54
C PHE A 68 16.87 -5.15 -8.42
N MET A 69 17.11 -4.61 -7.22
CA MET A 69 17.96 -3.44 -7.01
C MET A 69 19.46 -3.68 -7.16
N ASP A 70 19.90 -4.93 -7.34
CA ASP A 70 21.30 -5.26 -7.55
C ASP A 70 21.80 -4.76 -8.92
N GLU A 71 22.99 -4.16 -8.94
CA GLU A 71 23.60 -3.64 -10.17
C GLU A 71 23.87 -4.76 -11.19
N GLU A 72 24.17 -5.97 -10.71
CA GLU A 72 24.37 -7.13 -11.58
C GLU A 72 23.09 -7.48 -12.33
N THR A 73 21.94 -7.40 -11.66
CA THR A 73 20.63 -7.59 -12.26
C THR A 73 20.35 -6.52 -13.31
N GLU A 74 20.58 -5.23 -13.02
CA GLU A 74 20.42 -4.14 -14.02
C GLU A 74 21.28 -4.38 -15.28
N ARG A 75 22.53 -4.81 -15.10
CA ARG A 75 23.43 -5.14 -16.21
C ARG A 75 22.93 -6.34 -17.01
N TRP A 76 22.40 -7.36 -16.33
CA TRP A 76 21.82 -8.54 -16.98
C TRP A 76 20.60 -8.16 -17.83
N PHE A 77 19.65 -7.39 -17.29
CA PHE A 77 18.49 -6.89 -18.04
C PHE A 77 18.91 -6.13 -19.31
N THR A 78 19.90 -5.25 -19.16
CA THR A 78 20.47 -4.48 -20.27
C THR A 78 21.12 -5.39 -21.33
N SER A 79 21.86 -6.43 -20.90
CA SER A 79 22.54 -7.37 -21.80
C SER A 79 21.58 -8.23 -22.64
N VAL A 80 20.41 -8.55 -22.09
CA VAL A 80 19.36 -9.34 -22.77
C VAL A 80 18.42 -8.42 -23.58
N GLY A 81 18.48 -7.10 -23.36
CA GLY A 81 17.64 -6.12 -24.07
C GLY A 81 16.20 -6.07 -23.56
N ILE A 82 15.98 -6.44 -22.29
CA ILE A 82 14.68 -6.36 -21.64
C ILE A 82 14.62 -5.07 -20.81
N PRO A 83 13.53 -4.27 -20.90
CA PRO A 83 13.38 -3.08 -20.08
C PRO A 83 13.53 -3.38 -18.58
N TYR A 84 14.37 -2.63 -17.87
CA TYR A 84 14.68 -2.87 -16.47
C TYR A 84 13.59 -2.26 -15.55
N ARG A 85 12.50 -3.01 -15.41
CA ARG A 85 11.28 -2.59 -14.69
C ARG A 85 10.70 -3.76 -13.89
N ARG A 86 10.05 -3.42 -12.78
CA ARG A 86 9.36 -4.40 -11.94
C ARG A 86 8.08 -3.80 -11.38
N GLY A 87 6.94 -4.38 -11.77
CA GLY A 87 5.62 -4.00 -11.29
C GLY A 87 5.07 -4.95 -10.24
N ILE A 88 4.65 -4.42 -9.09
CA ILE A 88 4.13 -5.18 -7.96
C ILE A 88 2.75 -4.63 -7.56
N LEU A 89 1.72 -5.47 -7.67
CA LEU A 89 0.34 -5.15 -7.28
C LEU A 89 0.01 -5.80 -5.94
N LEU A 90 -0.38 -4.99 -4.95
CA LEU A 90 -0.97 -5.46 -3.69
C LEU A 90 -2.48 -5.27 -3.76
N HIS A 91 -3.25 -6.35 -3.64
CA HIS A 91 -4.71 -6.29 -3.71
C HIS A 91 -5.37 -6.99 -2.54
N GLY A 92 -6.57 -6.54 -2.15
CA GLY A 92 -7.35 -7.15 -1.08
C GLY A 92 -8.17 -6.13 -0.29
N PRO A 93 -8.97 -6.55 0.70
CA PRO A 93 -9.83 -5.64 1.44
C PRO A 93 -9.08 -4.46 2.09
N PRO A 94 -9.76 -3.34 2.35
CA PRO A 94 -9.16 -2.22 3.09
C PRO A 94 -8.74 -2.66 4.50
N GLY A 95 -7.71 -2.00 5.06
CA GLY A 95 -7.25 -2.28 6.44
C GLY A 95 -6.43 -3.57 6.62
N THR A 96 -6.03 -4.24 5.55
CA THR A 96 -5.22 -5.48 5.59
C THR A 96 -3.70 -5.25 5.59
N GLY A 97 -3.26 -4.01 5.49
CA GLY A 97 -1.84 -3.66 5.62
C GLY A 97 -1.06 -3.43 4.30
N LYS A 98 -1.73 -3.41 3.13
CA LYS A 98 -1.10 -3.17 1.81
C LYS A 98 -0.08 -2.02 1.78
N THR A 99 -0.53 -0.77 2.04
CA THR A 99 0.35 0.41 2.10
C THR A 99 1.37 0.31 3.24
N SER A 100 1.01 -0.33 4.36
CA SER A 100 1.95 -0.53 5.46
C SER A 100 3.13 -1.42 5.06
N THR A 101 2.90 -2.44 4.23
CA THR A 101 3.95 -3.32 3.71
C THR A 101 4.94 -2.57 2.85
N ILE A 102 4.46 -1.72 1.93
CA ILE A 102 5.32 -0.88 1.08
C ILE A 102 6.16 0.06 1.96
N TYR A 103 5.53 0.65 2.97
CA TYR A 103 6.20 1.54 3.90
C TYR A 103 7.33 0.87 4.69
N ALA A 104 7.09 -0.33 5.23
CA ALA A 104 8.10 -1.08 5.96
C ALA A 104 9.21 -1.62 5.04
N LEU A 105 8.86 -2.06 3.83
CA LEU A 105 9.81 -2.49 2.81
C LEU A 105 10.76 -1.37 2.40
N ALA A 106 10.23 -0.16 2.18
CA ALA A 106 11.02 1.02 1.88
C ALA A 106 11.99 1.35 3.02
N GLY A 107 11.55 1.21 4.27
CA GLY A 107 12.41 1.41 5.44
C GLY A 107 13.49 0.35 5.57
N GLU A 108 13.22 -0.91 5.24
CA GLU A 108 14.21 -1.98 5.26
C GLU A 108 15.31 -1.77 4.22
N LEU A 109 14.91 -1.38 3.02
CA LEU A 109 15.80 -1.27 1.86
C LEU A 109 16.33 0.16 1.65
N ASN A 110 16.05 1.06 2.59
CA ASN A 110 16.42 2.49 2.54
C ASN A 110 16.00 3.18 1.23
N LEU A 111 14.77 2.91 0.80
CA LEU A 111 14.16 3.46 -0.40
C LEU A 111 13.26 4.64 -0.08
N GLU A 112 13.25 5.63 -0.96
CA GLU A 112 12.28 6.73 -0.91
C GLU A 112 10.99 6.34 -1.64
N ILE A 113 9.85 6.79 -1.12
CA ILE A 113 8.53 6.52 -1.70
C ILE A 113 7.99 7.77 -2.38
N TYR A 114 7.63 7.64 -3.65
CA TYR A 114 6.94 8.66 -4.44
C TYR A 114 5.48 8.26 -4.59
N SER A 115 4.62 8.83 -3.76
CA SER A 115 3.21 8.46 -3.64
C SER A 115 2.31 9.39 -4.44
N LEU A 116 1.49 8.78 -5.30
CA LEU A 116 0.51 9.46 -6.12
C LEU A 116 -0.85 8.78 -5.94
N SER A 117 -1.89 9.57 -5.64
CA SER A 117 -3.28 9.09 -5.63
C SER A 117 -3.99 9.56 -6.88
N LEU A 118 -4.54 8.62 -7.65
CA LEU A 118 -5.30 8.94 -8.86
C LEU A 118 -6.66 9.57 -8.56
N SER A 119 -7.13 9.50 -7.32
CA SER A 119 -8.41 10.11 -6.90
C SER A 119 -8.36 11.64 -6.87
N ASN A 120 -7.17 12.24 -6.97
CA ASN A 120 -7.00 13.69 -6.92
C ASN A 120 -7.35 14.34 -8.28
N ASN A 121 -8.29 15.29 -8.26
CA ASN A 121 -8.79 15.95 -9.48
C ASN A 121 -7.74 16.71 -10.31
N PHE A 122 -6.59 17.07 -9.73
CA PHE A 122 -5.52 17.78 -10.45
C PHE A 122 -4.62 16.85 -11.26
N VAL A 123 -4.71 15.55 -11.05
CA VAL A 123 -3.89 14.56 -11.75
C VAL A 123 -4.52 14.31 -13.11
N ASN A 124 -3.79 14.66 -14.17
CA ASN A 124 -4.10 14.33 -15.56
C ASN A 124 -2.95 13.52 -16.17
N ASP A 125 -3.14 13.01 -17.38
CA ASP A 125 -2.13 12.17 -18.07
C ASP A 125 -0.77 12.86 -18.18
N SER A 126 -0.74 14.16 -18.51
CA SER A 126 0.50 14.93 -18.64
C SER A 126 1.22 15.13 -17.30
N PHE A 127 0.46 15.36 -16.22
CA PHE A 127 1.00 15.43 -14.86
C PHE A 127 1.53 14.07 -14.42
N LEU A 128 0.79 13.00 -14.67
CA LEU A 128 1.21 11.64 -14.32
C LEU A 128 2.50 11.26 -15.04
N GLN A 129 2.62 11.56 -16.33
CA GLN A 129 3.83 11.31 -17.11
C GLN A 129 5.02 12.12 -16.57
N ARG A 130 4.84 13.41 -16.26
CA ARG A 130 5.90 14.25 -15.68
C ARG A 130 6.30 13.80 -14.26
N ALA A 131 5.31 13.48 -13.43
CA ALA A 131 5.54 12.95 -12.09
C ALA A 131 6.36 11.67 -12.17
N ALA A 132 5.93 10.72 -13.00
CA ALA A 132 6.67 9.48 -13.19
C ALA A 132 8.08 9.70 -13.75
N SER A 133 8.26 10.59 -14.73
CA SER A 133 9.59 10.83 -15.33
C SER A 133 10.57 11.53 -14.39
N SER A 134 10.07 12.23 -13.36
CA SER A 134 10.91 12.91 -12.37
C SER A 134 11.27 12.04 -11.16
N VAL A 135 10.78 10.80 -11.10
CA VAL A 135 11.14 9.85 -10.04
C VAL A 135 12.56 9.33 -10.27
N PRO A 136 13.48 9.48 -9.30
CA PRO A 136 14.84 8.98 -9.43
C PRO A 136 14.91 7.45 -9.50
N LYS A 137 16.02 6.92 -10.05
CA LYS A 137 16.39 5.51 -9.92
C LYS A 137 16.51 5.11 -8.44
N HIS A 138 16.42 3.81 -8.17
CA HIS A 138 16.49 3.24 -6.81
C HIS A 138 15.43 3.82 -5.84
N SER A 139 14.20 4.00 -6.33
CA SER A 139 13.08 4.46 -5.53
C SER A 139 11.80 3.67 -5.83
N ILE A 140 10.76 3.89 -5.03
CA ILE A 140 9.44 3.28 -5.20
C ILE A 140 8.49 4.34 -5.74
N LEU A 141 7.93 4.13 -6.94
CA LEU A 141 6.73 4.83 -7.40
C LEU A 141 5.50 4.05 -6.89
N LEU A 142 4.73 4.68 -6.00
CA LEU A 142 3.52 4.12 -5.42
C LEU A 142 2.28 4.82 -5.99
N ILE A 143 1.41 4.06 -6.64
CA ILE A 143 0.07 4.53 -6.99
C ILE A 143 -0.97 3.85 -6.09
N GLU A 144 -1.64 4.66 -5.27
CA GLU A 144 -2.68 4.17 -4.35
C GLU A 144 -4.07 4.16 -4.99
N ASP A 145 -4.87 3.18 -4.59
CA ASP A 145 -6.27 2.97 -4.97
C ASP A 145 -6.54 3.13 -6.47
N ILE A 146 -5.81 2.35 -7.28
CA ILE A 146 -5.91 2.41 -8.75
C ILE A 146 -7.32 2.06 -9.28
N ASP A 147 -8.11 1.31 -8.52
CA ASP A 147 -9.50 0.99 -8.87
C ASP A 147 -10.42 2.22 -8.83
N CYS A 148 -10.13 3.23 -8.02
CA CYS A 148 -10.93 4.45 -7.93
C CYS A 148 -10.91 5.29 -9.22
N ALA A 149 -9.83 5.20 -10.00
CA ALA A 149 -9.71 5.94 -11.26
C ALA A 149 -10.61 5.37 -12.37
N PHE A 150 -10.80 4.04 -12.38
CA PHE A 150 -11.44 3.34 -13.51
C PHE A 150 -12.86 2.84 -13.21
N SER A 151 -13.28 2.78 -11.94
CA SER A 151 -14.58 2.22 -11.52
C SER A 151 -15.81 3.03 -11.97
N ARG A 152 -15.66 4.17 -12.66
CA ARG A 152 -16.79 5.08 -12.96
C ARG A 152 -17.19 5.13 -14.43
N GLU A 153 -16.46 4.46 -15.33
CA GLU A 153 -16.81 4.39 -16.75
C GLU A 153 -18.02 3.47 -17.02
N GLU A 154 -18.29 2.48 -16.15
CA GLU A 154 -19.42 1.55 -16.34
C GLU A 154 -20.80 2.11 -15.93
N GLN A 155 -20.87 3.22 -15.19
CA GLN A 155 -22.17 3.84 -14.82
C GLN A 155 -22.69 4.87 -15.84
N GLY A 156 -21.96 5.10 -16.94
CA GLY A 156 -22.32 6.08 -17.98
C GLY A 156 -23.18 5.53 -19.13
N SER A 157 -23.44 4.23 -19.22
CA SER A 157 -24.08 3.61 -20.40
C SER A 157 -25.54 3.20 -20.21
N SER A 158 -26.29 3.99 -19.44
CA SER A 158 -27.76 3.89 -19.33
C SER A 158 -28.41 5.21 -19.71
N GLY A 159 -28.12 5.70 -20.92
CA GLY A 159 -28.68 6.92 -21.48
C GLY A 159 -29.14 6.66 -22.92
N THR A 160 -30.40 6.31 -23.04
CA THR A 160 -31.28 6.28 -24.23
C THR A 160 -30.70 6.95 -25.48
N GLN A 161 -30.39 6.16 -26.52
CA GLN A 161 -30.25 6.67 -27.87
C GLN A 161 -31.60 7.24 -28.32
N ASN A 162 -31.72 8.57 -28.43
CA ASN A 162 -32.71 9.19 -29.30
C ASN A 162 -32.29 10.62 -29.70
N GLN A 163 -32.02 10.75 -31.00
CA GLN A 163 -32.28 11.89 -31.90
C GLN A 163 -31.60 13.26 -31.66
N ALA A 164 -30.72 13.57 -32.62
CA ALA A 164 -30.65 14.82 -33.39
C ALA A 164 -30.91 16.16 -32.69
N SER A 165 -29.84 16.93 -32.44
CA SER A 165 -29.62 18.36 -32.77
C SER A 165 -28.47 18.92 -31.91
N PRO A 166 -27.63 19.85 -32.38
CA PRO A 166 -26.58 20.45 -31.56
C PRO A 166 -27.13 21.67 -30.81
N PRO A 167 -26.86 21.86 -29.51
CA PRO A 167 -26.98 23.16 -28.90
C PRO A 167 -25.63 23.70 -28.42
N ILE A 168 -25.24 24.80 -29.05
CA ILE A 168 -24.80 26.07 -28.46
C ILE A 168 -24.24 25.99 -27.01
N MET A 169 -22.92 26.22 -26.96
CA MET A 169 -22.16 26.94 -25.94
C MET A 169 -22.98 27.50 -24.76
N THR A 170 -23.04 26.74 -23.65
CA THR A 170 -23.46 27.27 -22.35
C THR A 170 -22.21 27.68 -21.57
N LEU A 171 -21.84 28.96 -21.73
CA LEU A 171 -21.05 29.72 -20.76
C LEU A 171 -21.94 29.92 -19.51
N TYR A 172 -21.36 29.75 -18.31
CA TYR A 172 -21.92 29.84 -16.95
C TYR A 172 -22.42 28.54 -16.31
N GLY A 173 -21.73 28.12 -15.22
CA GLY A 173 -22.40 27.43 -14.10
C GLY A 173 -21.83 26.09 -13.64
N MET A 174 -20.69 26.12 -12.95
CA MET A 174 -20.40 25.42 -11.68
C MET A 174 -20.62 23.90 -11.52
N ALA A 175 -19.55 23.25 -11.04
CA ALA A 175 -19.49 21.95 -10.36
C ALA A 175 -19.66 20.68 -11.22
N GLY A 176 -18.76 20.51 -12.20
CA GLY A 176 -18.49 19.19 -12.78
C GLY A 176 -17.87 18.27 -11.72
N SER A 177 -18.49 17.12 -11.50
CA SER A 177 -18.13 16.08 -10.53
C SER A 177 -16.65 15.68 -10.61
N GLY A 178 -16.04 15.40 -9.45
CA GLY A 178 -14.64 14.99 -9.29
C GLY A 178 -14.31 13.70 -10.04
N GLN A 179 -14.01 13.83 -11.33
CA GLN A 179 -13.40 12.81 -12.16
C GLN A 179 -11.88 13.01 -12.10
N SER A 180 -11.14 11.92 -11.86
CA SER A 180 -9.72 11.90 -12.21
C SER A 180 -9.60 12.16 -13.70
N GLN A 181 -8.74 13.08 -14.11
CA GLN A 181 -8.47 13.32 -15.54
C GLN A 181 -7.45 12.33 -16.12
N VAL A 182 -7.10 11.29 -15.35
CA VAL A 182 -6.19 10.24 -15.79
C VAL A 182 -6.96 9.20 -16.59
N THR A 183 -6.53 8.97 -17.82
CA THR A 183 -7.03 7.89 -18.66
C THR A 183 -6.25 6.59 -18.39
N LEU A 184 -6.88 5.45 -18.64
CA LEU A 184 -6.20 4.14 -18.59
C LEU A 184 -4.98 4.14 -19.51
N SER A 185 -5.13 4.66 -20.73
CA SER A 185 -4.04 4.80 -21.70
C SER A 185 -2.87 5.64 -21.17
N GLY A 186 -3.16 6.73 -20.46
CA GLY A 186 -2.16 7.56 -19.80
C GLY A 186 -1.37 6.79 -18.75
N LEU A 187 -2.07 6.06 -17.87
CA LEU A 187 -1.42 5.21 -16.86
C LEU A 187 -0.57 4.10 -17.52
N LEU A 188 -1.09 3.45 -18.56
CA LEU A 188 -0.36 2.39 -19.27
C LEU A 188 0.92 2.91 -19.92
N ASN A 189 0.86 4.08 -20.56
CA ASN A 189 2.02 4.73 -21.17
C ASN A 189 3.10 5.11 -20.15
N VAL A 190 2.72 5.36 -18.89
CA VAL A 190 3.67 5.65 -17.80
C VAL A 190 4.39 4.40 -17.29
N ILE A 191 3.75 3.23 -17.40
CA ILE A 191 4.29 1.96 -16.91
C ILE A 191 5.17 1.30 -17.99
N ASP A 192 4.64 1.13 -19.21
CA ASP A 192 5.31 0.39 -20.29
C ASP A 192 5.62 1.22 -21.54
N GLY A 193 5.30 2.51 -21.54
CA GLY A 193 5.50 3.34 -22.73
C GLY A 193 6.99 3.48 -23.11
N VAL A 194 7.21 3.78 -24.39
CA VAL A 194 8.57 3.91 -24.98
C VAL A 194 9.41 4.98 -24.28
N GLY A 195 8.79 6.03 -23.74
CA GLY A 195 9.45 7.10 -23.00
C GLY A 195 9.46 6.93 -21.47
N SER A 196 9.17 5.73 -20.96
CA SER A 196 9.13 5.49 -19.52
C SER A 196 10.52 5.22 -18.95
N GLU A 197 10.83 5.88 -17.84
CA GLU A 197 12.09 5.72 -17.10
C GLU A 197 12.22 4.34 -16.43
N GLU A 198 13.44 3.80 -16.43
CA GLU A 198 13.82 2.47 -15.92
C GLU A 198 14.59 2.55 -14.59
N GLY A 199 14.72 1.42 -13.89
CA GLY A 199 15.50 1.33 -12.64
C GLY A 199 14.79 1.85 -11.40
N ARG A 200 13.46 1.80 -11.40
CA ARG A 200 12.58 2.11 -10.27
C ARG A 200 11.53 1.04 -10.10
N LEU A 201 11.11 0.83 -8.86
CA LEU A 201 10.07 -0.13 -8.52
C LEU A 201 8.70 0.52 -8.69
N PHE A 202 7.78 -0.18 -9.34
CA PHE A 202 6.41 0.26 -9.47
C PHE A 202 5.51 -0.54 -8.53
N PHE A 203 4.90 0.13 -7.55
CA PHE A 203 3.92 -0.46 -6.65
C PHE A 203 2.53 0.13 -6.89
N CYS A 204 1.53 -0.74 -6.94
CA CYS A 204 0.13 -0.34 -6.92
C CYS A 204 -0.63 -1.01 -5.80
N THR A 205 -1.63 -0.32 -5.26
CA THR A 205 -2.61 -0.92 -4.34
C THR A 205 -4.01 -0.82 -4.91
N THR A 206 -4.81 -1.87 -4.73
CA THR A 206 -6.24 -1.88 -5.07
C THR A 206 -7.04 -2.59 -3.99
N ASN A 207 -8.29 -2.17 -3.78
CA ASN A 207 -9.21 -2.92 -2.94
C ASN A 207 -10.02 -3.96 -3.74
N HIS A 208 -10.11 -3.78 -5.06
CA HIS A 208 -10.92 -4.56 -5.98
C HIS A 208 -10.13 -4.89 -7.24
N ILE A 209 -9.45 -6.04 -7.25
CA ILE A 209 -8.68 -6.50 -8.42
C ILE A 209 -9.58 -6.78 -9.63
N ASP A 210 -10.84 -7.16 -9.38
CA ASP A 210 -11.88 -7.43 -10.37
C ASP A 210 -12.27 -6.20 -11.20
N ARG A 211 -12.01 -5.00 -10.68
CA ARG A 211 -12.31 -3.73 -11.37
C ARG A 211 -11.16 -3.20 -12.22
N LEU A 212 -10.03 -3.90 -12.23
CA LEU A 212 -8.86 -3.46 -12.99
C LEU A 212 -8.92 -3.98 -14.42
N ASP A 213 -8.53 -3.13 -15.35
CA ASP A 213 -8.42 -3.53 -16.75
C ASP A 213 -7.37 -4.65 -16.92
N PRO A 214 -7.69 -5.76 -17.61
CA PRO A 214 -6.76 -6.85 -17.85
C PRO A 214 -5.45 -6.42 -18.53
N ALA A 215 -5.44 -5.32 -19.27
CA ALA A 215 -4.25 -4.74 -19.88
C ALA A 215 -3.24 -4.26 -18.84
N LEU A 216 -3.66 -3.78 -17.67
CA LEU A 216 -2.74 -3.43 -16.56
C LEU A 216 -2.04 -4.66 -15.99
N LEU A 217 -2.73 -5.82 -16.02
CA LEU A 217 -2.29 -7.05 -15.36
C LEU A 217 -1.34 -7.92 -16.20
N ARG A 218 -0.89 -7.42 -17.36
CA ARG A 218 0.01 -8.13 -18.28
C ARG A 218 1.47 -8.11 -17.78
N PRO A 219 2.25 -9.18 -18.06
CA PRO A 219 3.69 -9.20 -17.77
C PRO A 219 4.42 -8.00 -18.42
N GLY A 220 5.41 -7.45 -17.73
CA GLY A 220 6.10 -6.21 -18.11
C GLY A 220 5.43 -4.94 -17.57
N ARG A 221 4.17 -5.03 -17.11
CA ARG A 221 3.46 -3.96 -16.37
C ARG A 221 3.30 -4.32 -14.90
N ILE A 222 2.73 -5.49 -14.64
CA ILE A 222 2.57 -6.06 -13.30
C ILE A 222 3.08 -7.50 -13.35
N ASP A 223 4.26 -7.72 -12.78
CA ASP A 223 4.95 -9.01 -12.77
C ASP A 223 4.61 -9.82 -11.52
N ARG A 224 4.32 -9.13 -10.41
CA ARG A 224 3.98 -9.74 -9.13
C ARG A 224 2.62 -9.27 -8.64
N LYS A 225 1.77 -10.21 -8.24
CA LYS A 225 0.45 -9.96 -7.62
C LYS A 225 0.47 -10.58 -6.23
N ILE A 226 0.17 -9.79 -5.22
CA ILE A 226 0.11 -10.23 -3.83
C ILE A 226 -1.30 -9.98 -3.31
N GLU A 227 -1.97 -11.07 -2.94
CA GLU A 227 -3.29 -11.04 -2.34
C GLU A 227 -3.19 -10.86 -0.83
N TYR A 228 -3.99 -9.93 -0.32
CA TYR A 228 -4.18 -9.66 1.10
C TYR A 228 -5.59 -10.13 1.48
N GLY A 229 -5.66 -11.21 2.25
CA GLY A 229 -6.91 -11.68 2.83
C GLY A 229 -7.30 -10.92 4.09
N LEU A 230 -8.50 -11.20 4.57
CA LEU A 230 -8.89 -10.91 5.95
C LEU A 230 -8.06 -11.80 6.90
N SER A 231 -8.06 -11.44 8.19
CA SER A 231 -7.19 -12.07 9.18
C SER A 231 -7.43 -13.57 9.32
N THR A 232 -6.34 -14.33 9.21
CA THR A 232 -6.30 -15.75 9.56
C THR A 232 -6.13 -15.92 11.07
N ARG A 233 -6.47 -17.11 11.58
CA ARG A 233 -6.26 -17.44 13.00
C ARG A 233 -4.80 -17.26 13.45
N ALA A 234 -3.86 -17.69 12.60
CA ALA A 234 -2.42 -17.52 12.86
C ALA A 234 -2.02 -16.03 12.93
N GLN A 235 -2.56 -15.19 12.02
CA GLN A 235 -2.31 -13.75 12.06
C GLN A 235 -2.92 -13.09 13.31
N THR A 236 -4.11 -13.51 13.73
CA THR A 236 -4.78 -13.02 14.93
C THR A 236 -3.99 -13.37 16.19
N GLU A 237 -3.45 -14.59 16.29
CA GLU A 237 -2.59 -15.02 17.40
C GLU A 237 -1.26 -14.26 17.42
N ALA A 238 -0.60 -14.13 16.27
CA ALA A 238 0.63 -13.35 16.14
C ALA A 238 0.41 -11.87 16.49
N LEU A 239 -0.75 -11.29 16.13
CA LEU A 239 -1.11 -9.92 16.47
C LEU A 239 -1.26 -9.76 17.98
N PHE A 240 -1.90 -10.73 18.65
CA PHE A 240 -2.04 -10.73 20.11
C PHE A 240 -0.68 -10.77 20.81
N HIS A 241 0.22 -11.66 20.38
CA HIS A 241 1.58 -11.75 20.93
C HIS A 241 2.38 -10.47 20.74
N ARG A 242 2.18 -9.78 19.61
CA ARG A 242 2.83 -8.51 19.34
C ARG A 242 2.35 -7.38 20.27
N PHE A 243 1.05 -7.33 20.56
CA PHE A 243 0.47 -6.32 21.45
C PHE A 243 0.85 -6.56 22.91
N PHE A 244 0.99 -7.82 23.31
CA PHE A 244 1.29 -8.22 24.68
C PHE A 244 2.58 -9.04 24.74
N PRO A 245 3.77 -8.44 24.59
CA PRO A 245 5.03 -9.18 24.64
C PRO A 245 5.29 -9.75 26.05
N ALA A 246 5.80 -10.99 26.12
CA ALA A 246 6.13 -11.65 27.39
C ALA A 246 7.26 -10.93 28.16
N THR A 247 8.19 -10.30 27.44
CA THR A 247 9.27 -9.50 28.00
C THR A 247 9.19 -8.10 27.41
N ARG A 248 8.73 -7.14 28.21
CA ARG A 248 8.61 -5.74 27.79
C ARG A 248 10.00 -5.08 27.86
N SER A 249 10.88 -5.37 26.91
CA SER A 249 12.15 -4.64 26.81
C SER A 249 11.84 -3.18 26.45
N MET A 250 12.22 -2.26 27.32
CA MET A 250 11.93 -0.82 27.22
C MET A 250 12.80 -0.08 26.18
N LEU A 251 13.56 -0.80 25.35
CA LEU A 251 14.44 -0.22 24.33
C LEU A 251 14.27 -0.98 23.01
N PRO A 252 14.13 -0.27 21.87
CA PRO A 252 14.23 -0.89 20.56
C PRO A 252 15.69 -1.30 20.35
N THR A 253 16.03 -2.53 20.69
CA THR A 253 17.30 -3.12 20.27
C THR A 253 17.24 -3.34 18.77
N SER A 254 18.30 -2.95 18.07
CA SER A 254 18.50 -3.05 16.61
C SER A 254 18.41 -4.46 16.03
N ASP A 255 18.27 -5.48 16.87
CA ASP A 255 18.15 -6.87 16.44
C ASP A 255 16.71 -7.20 16.06
N SER A 256 16.46 -7.06 14.76
CA SER A 256 15.24 -7.38 14.01
C SER A 256 14.89 -8.87 14.07
N THR A 257 14.54 -9.37 15.24
CA THR A 257 14.00 -10.73 15.39
C THR A 257 12.57 -10.61 15.90
N CYS A 258 11.63 -11.27 15.21
CA CYS A 258 10.30 -11.51 15.74
C CYS A 258 10.44 -11.93 17.22
N PRO A 259 9.67 -11.34 18.15
CA PRO A 259 9.67 -11.84 19.52
C PRO A 259 9.37 -13.33 19.44
N ALA A 260 10.34 -14.14 19.87
CA ALA A 260 10.24 -15.59 19.80
C ALA A 260 8.88 -15.99 20.40
N PRO A 261 8.11 -16.88 19.73
CA PRO A 261 6.83 -17.30 20.25
C PRO A 261 7.04 -17.73 21.71
N PRO A 262 6.25 -17.20 22.65
CA PRO A 262 6.47 -17.49 24.05
C PRO A 262 6.39 -19.01 24.24
N PRO A 263 7.17 -19.58 25.18
CA PRO A 263 7.27 -21.02 25.32
C PRO A 263 5.88 -21.68 25.35
N PRO A 264 5.68 -22.77 24.59
CA PRO A 264 4.40 -23.45 24.53
C PRO A 264 3.98 -23.85 25.95
N GLY A 265 2.81 -23.36 26.39
CA GLY A 265 2.29 -23.53 27.75
C GLY A 265 2.36 -22.27 28.63
N SER A 266 2.88 -21.14 28.14
CA SER A 266 2.75 -19.87 28.84
C SER A 266 1.28 -19.40 28.93
N ARG A 267 0.91 -18.74 30.04
CA ARG A 267 -0.44 -18.15 30.21
C ARG A 267 -0.81 -17.25 29.04
N LEU A 268 0.16 -16.50 28.51
CA LEU A 268 -0.03 -15.62 27.36
C LEU A 268 -0.34 -16.39 26.06
N ALA A 269 0.36 -17.50 25.79
CA ALA A 269 0.04 -18.36 24.65
C ALA A 269 -1.39 -18.93 24.75
N SER A 270 -1.80 -19.38 25.93
CA SER A 270 -3.17 -19.87 26.12
C SER A 270 -4.24 -18.78 25.89
N LEU A 271 -3.96 -17.54 26.28
CA LEU A 271 -4.84 -16.39 26.04
C LEU A 271 -4.88 -16.02 24.56
N ALA A 272 -3.74 -16.05 23.87
CA ALA A 272 -3.64 -15.78 22.45
C ALA A 272 -4.41 -16.81 21.62
N SER A 273 -4.23 -18.12 21.91
CA SER A 273 -4.98 -19.18 21.25
C SER A 273 -6.48 -19.11 21.52
N ARG A 274 -6.90 -18.71 22.74
CA ARG A 274 -8.30 -18.48 23.09
C ARG A 274 -8.87 -17.26 22.35
N PHE A 275 -8.13 -16.16 22.29
CA PHE A 275 -8.51 -14.96 21.55
C PHE A 275 -8.70 -15.29 20.06
N ALA A 276 -7.74 -15.97 19.45
CA ALA A 276 -7.80 -16.40 18.06
C ALA A 276 -8.91 -17.42 17.78
N ALA A 277 -9.31 -18.24 18.77
CA ALA A 277 -10.44 -19.17 18.64
C ALA A 277 -11.82 -18.49 18.66
N LEU A 278 -11.94 -17.33 19.32
CA LEU A 278 -13.18 -16.57 19.42
C LEU A 278 -13.40 -15.63 18.23
N VAL A 279 -12.35 -15.32 17.48
CA VAL A 279 -12.42 -14.51 16.25
C VAL A 279 -12.66 -15.43 15.05
N PRO A 280 -13.76 -15.27 14.30
CA PRO A 280 -14.00 -16.00 13.07
C PRO A 280 -12.90 -15.75 12.03
N GLU A 281 -12.47 -16.81 11.35
CA GLU A 281 -11.47 -16.70 10.29
C GLU A 281 -12.02 -15.93 9.09
N ALA A 282 -11.16 -15.10 8.49
CA ALA A 282 -11.46 -14.34 7.27
C ALA A 282 -12.70 -13.43 7.36
N GLU A 283 -13.10 -12.98 8.55
CA GLU A 283 -14.17 -11.99 8.72
C GLU A 283 -13.63 -10.59 9.04
N PHE A 284 -12.59 -10.49 9.86
CA PHE A 284 -12.05 -9.20 10.31
C PHE A 284 -10.73 -8.87 9.62
N SER A 285 -10.48 -7.58 9.35
CA SER A 285 -9.19 -7.11 8.88
C SER A 285 -8.21 -6.97 10.06
N THR A 286 -6.91 -6.99 9.76
CA THR A 286 -5.87 -6.77 10.77
C THR A 286 -5.99 -5.40 11.45
N ALA A 287 -6.46 -4.37 10.73
CA ALA A 287 -6.68 -3.04 11.29
C ALA A 287 -7.83 -3.00 12.31
N GLU A 288 -8.91 -3.73 12.08
CA GLU A 288 -10.05 -3.81 13.01
C GLU A 288 -9.64 -4.51 14.31
N LEU A 289 -8.95 -5.65 14.19
CA LEU A 289 -8.41 -6.36 15.35
C LEU A 289 -7.39 -5.50 16.12
N GLN A 290 -6.53 -4.78 15.41
CA GLN A 290 -5.62 -3.81 16.01
C GLN A 290 -6.39 -2.71 16.75
N GLY A 291 -7.47 -2.18 16.19
CA GLY A 291 -8.33 -1.19 16.84
C GLY A 291 -8.93 -1.70 18.16
N PHE A 292 -9.42 -2.94 18.17
CA PHE A 292 -9.90 -3.60 19.39
C PHE A 292 -8.78 -3.75 20.44
N LEU A 293 -7.61 -4.28 20.04
CA LEU A 293 -6.49 -4.48 20.95
C LEU A 293 -5.96 -3.16 21.55
N LEU A 294 -5.98 -2.07 20.77
CA LEU A 294 -5.62 -0.73 21.26
C LEU A 294 -6.55 -0.25 22.38
N SER A 295 -7.85 -0.61 22.35
CA SER A 295 -8.80 -0.26 23.41
C SER A 295 -8.51 -1.00 24.73
N CYS A 296 -7.93 -2.21 24.64
CA CYS A 296 -7.52 -3.03 25.79
C CYS A 296 -6.12 -2.65 26.32
N LYS A 297 -5.34 -1.87 25.55
CA LYS A 297 -4.00 -1.37 25.88
C LYS A 297 -3.02 -2.46 26.33
N THR A 298 -2.84 -2.62 27.65
CA THR A 298 -1.82 -3.49 28.26
C THR A 298 -2.41 -4.69 29.00
N ASP A 299 -3.72 -4.88 28.93
CA ASP A 299 -4.42 -5.96 29.64
C ASP A 299 -4.78 -7.11 28.68
N PRO A 300 -3.99 -8.20 28.66
CA PRO A 300 -4.27 -9.35 27.80
C PRO A 300 -5.48 -10.17 28.28
N GLU A 301 -5.84 -10.13 29.56
CA GLU A 301 -6.96 -10.91 30.10
C GLU A 301 -8.28 -10.29 29.69
N ARG A 302 -8.36 -8.97 29.80
CA ARG A 302 -9.50 -8.20 29.31
C ARG A 302 -9.70 -8.40 27.81
N ALA A 303 -8.64 -8.36 27.01
CA ALA A 303 -8.73 -8.61 25.58
C ALA A 303 -9.33 -10.00 25.27
N ALA A 304 -8.90 -11.05 25.99
CA ALA A 304 -9.42 -12.42 25.80
C ALA A 304 -10.84 -12.64 26.37
N ALA A 305 -11.29 -11.81 27.32
CA ALA A 305 -12.63 -11.84 27.87
C ALA A 305 -13.63 -11.07 26.99
N ASP A 306 -13.26 -9.87 26.57
CA ASP A 306 -14.17 -8.93 25.88
C ASP A 306 -14.32 -9.25 24.38
N VAL A 307 -13.36 -9.95 23.77
CA VAL A 307 -13.36 -10.24 22.31
C VAL A 307 -14.64 -10.94 21.84
N GLY A 308 -15.17 -11.88 22.62
CA GLY A 308 -16.38 -12.61 22.22
C GLY A 308 -17.61 -11.71 22.12
N ALA A 309 -17.76 -10.78 23.07
CA ALA A 309 -18.85 -9.80 23.06
C ALA A 309 -18.67 -8.79 21.92
N TRP A 310 -17.43 -8.33 21.69
CA TRP A 310 -17.10 -7.41 20.61
C TRP A 310 -17.37 -8.02 19.23
N VAL A 311 -16.92 -9.26 18.98
CA VAL A 311 -17.18 -9.99 17.73
C VAL A 311 -18.68 -10.13 17.49
N ALA A 312 -19.46 -10.51 18.51
CA ALA A 312 -20.90 -10.67 18.37
C ALA A 312 -21.60 -9.36 17.97
N GLU A 313 -21.21 -8.23 18.58
CA GLU A 313 -21.78 -6.93 18.26
C GLU A 313 -21.39 -6.46 16.85
N GLU A 314 -20.11 -6.57 16.48
CA GLU A 314 -19.66 -6.19 15.13
C GLU A 314 -20.33 -7.03 14.04
N MET A 315 -20.48 -8.34 14.26
CA MET A 315 -21.16 -9.21 13.31
C MET A 315 -22.66 -8.87 13.20
N ARG A 316 -23.31 -8.47 14.29
CA ARG A 316 -24.70 -8.00 14.28
C ARG A 316 -24.84 -6.73 13.44
N VAL A 317 -23.96 -5.75 13.65
CA VAL A 317 -23.94 -4.49 12.89
C VAL A 317 -23.69 -4.74 11.40
N ARG A 318 -22.73 -5.61 11.06
CA ARG A 318 -22.41 -5.97 9.67
C ARG A 318 -23.55 -6.70 8.98
N THR A 319 -24.19 -7.64 9.66
CA THR A 319 -25.33 -8.38 9.10
C THR A 319 -26.51 -7.45 8.82
N ALA A 320 -26.81 -6.54 9.74
CA ALA A 320 -27.84 -5.51 9.54
C ALA A 320 -27.52 -4.59 8.35
N LYS A 321 -26.25 -4.15 8.22
CA LYS A 321 -25.80 -3.34 7.07
C LYS A 321 -25.90 -4.10 5.76
N ARG A 322 -25.46 -5.37 5.70
CA ARG A 322 -25.58 -6.22 4.50
C ARG A 322 -27.05 -6.39 4.08
N GLN A 323 -27.96 -6.61 5.04
CA GLN A 323 -29.40 -6.69 4.77
C GLN A 323 -29.96 -5.38 4.23
N GLN A 324 -29.56 -4.24 4.81
CA GLN A 324 -29.98 -2.92 4.34
C GLN A 324 -29.47 -2.63 2.92
N ASP A 325 -28.22 -2.98 2.61
CA ASP A 325 -27.64 -2.78 1.28
C ASP A 325 -28.29 -3.70 0.23
N MET A 326 -28.64 -4.94 0.59
CA MET A 326 -29.41 -5.83 -0.28
C MET A 326 -30.81 -5.28 -0.56
N GLN A 327 -31.50 -4.76 0.46
CA GLN A 327 -32.82 -4.13 0.28
C GLN A 327 -32.76 -2.89 -0.62
N LYS A 328 -31.72 -2.05 -0.49
CA LYS A 328 -31.50 -0.89 -1.35
C LYS A 328 -31.18 -1.24 -2.81
N ARG A 329 -30.57 -2.41 -3.06
CA ARG A 329 -30.26 -2.88 -4.42
C ARG A 329 -31.47 -3.52 -5.13
N GLN A 330 -32.50 -3.89 -4.38
CA GLN A 330 -33.74 -4.50 -4.91
C GLN A 330 -34.85 -3.47 -5.15
N GLN A 331 -34.69 -2.23 -4.69
CA GLN A 331 -35.57 -1.08 -4.95
C GLN A 331 -35.03 -0.25 -6.10
#